data_AF-A0A9X3WG31-F1
#
_entry.id   AF-A0A9X3WG31-F1
#
_cell.length_a   1.000
_cell.length_b   1.000
_cell.length_c   1.000
_cell.angle_alpha   90.00
_cell.angle_beta   90.00
_cell.angle_gamma   90.00
#
_symmetry.space_group_name_H-M   'P 1'
#
loop_
_entity.id
_entity.type
_entity.pdbx_description
1 polymer ?
#
loop_
_entity_poly.entity_id
_entity_poly.type
_entity_poly.pdbx_seq_one_letter_code
_entity_poly.pdbx_strand_id
1 'polypeptide(L)'
;MKKMQGYAKKFHKEMGWEISGQAYETAQSSLLNNYMLLTTEVAEVAEELRRTFNMTNNHINEGIDKEEAFRRAKESVKEDIGKEMADCLAYITKIANYLEIDLEDSFYQKMEEVRNRKNRDIAVFKKY
;
A
#
# COMPACT_ATOMS: atom_id res chain seq x y z
N MET A 1 -1.47 -6.03 13.53
CA MET A 1 -0.33 -5.43 12.79
C MET A 1 1.01 -5.55 13.56
N LYS A 2 1.03 -5.47 14.90
CA LYS A 2 2.23 -5.56 15.77
C LYS A 2 3.13 -6.77 15.50
N LYS A 3 2.55 -7.97 15.30
CA LYS A 3 3.33 -9.18 14.97
C LYS A 3 4.14 -9.03 13.68
N MET A 4 3.51 -8.53 12.62
CA MET A 4 4.14 -8.36 11.32
C MET A 4 5.12 -7.17 11.33
N GLN A 5 4.79 -6.06 12.00
CA GLN A 5 5.74 -4.95 12.19
C GLN A 5 7.00 -5.42 12.96
N GLY A 6 6.81 -6.22 14.01
CA GLY A 6 7.89 -6.81 14.78
C GLY A 6 8.73 -7.82 13.99
N TYR A 7 8.10 -8.64 13.13
CA TYR A 7 8.80 -9.49 12.18
C TYR A 7 9.64 -8.65 11.21
N ALA A 8 9.06 -7.64 10.57
CA ALA A 8 9.76 -6.76 9.63
C ALA A 8 10.95 -6.06 10.30
N LYS A 9 10.80 -5.61 11.55
CA LYS A 9 11.91 -5.03 12.34
C LYS A 9 13.09 -5.99 12.47
N LYS A 10 12.83 -7.25 12.83
CA LYS A 10 13.87 -8.28 12.96
C LYS A 10 14.51 -8.59 11.61
N PHE A 11 13.69 -8.80 10.57
CA PHE A 11 14.15 -9.08 9.23
C PHE A 11 15.06 -7.98 8.68
N HIS A 12 14.66 -6.70 8.77
CA HIS A 12 15.50 -5.59 8.33
C HIS A 12 16.83 -5.50 9.08
N LYS A 13 16.82 -5.82 10.38
CA LYS A 13 18.06 -5.87 11.18
C LYS A 13 18.97 -7.00 10.74
N GLU A 14 18.44 -8.19 10.51
CA GLU A 14 19.19 -9.36 10.03
C GLU A 14 19.81 -9.10 8.65
N MET A 15 19.10 -8.35 7.78
CA MET A 15 19.58 -7.97 6.46
C MET A 15 20.51 -6.75 6.45
N GLY A 16 20.70 -6.08 7.59
CA GLY A 16 21.48 -4.83 7.66
C GLY A 16 20.84 -3.67 6.89
N TRP A 17 19.51 -3.67 6.75
CA TRP A 17 18.74 -2.70 5.98
C TRP A 17 18.15 -1.58 6.84
N GLU A 18 18.48 -1.49 8.12
CA GLU A 18 17.97 -0.46 9.02
C GLU A 18 18.29 0.95 8.50
N ILE A 19 17.41 1.92 8.80
CA ILE A 19 17.68 3.33 8.52
C ILE A 19 18.81 3.76 9.48
N SER A 20 19.98 4.11 8.93
CA SER A 20 21.19 4.44 9.69
C SER A 20 21.02 5.72 10.50
N GLY A 21 21.27 5.63 11.81
CA GLY A 21 20.80 6.63 12.78
C GLY A 21 21.87 7.36 13.58
N GLN A 22 23.13 7.47 13.13
CA GLN A 22 24.18 8.11 13.94
C GLN A 22 24.47 9.58 13.57
N ALA A 23 24.19 10.00 12.34
CA ALA A 23 24.35 11.39 11.90
C ALA A 23 23.11 11.86 11.13
N TYR A 24 22.74 13.13 11.31
CA TYR A 24 21.54 13.72 10.73
C TYR A 24 21.50 13.60 9.20
N GLU A 25 22.62 13.88 8.54
CA GLU A 25 22.75 13.85 7.08
C GLU A 25 22.55 12.44 6.51
N THR A 26 23.04 11.43 7.24
CA THR A 26 22.89 10.02 6.87
C THR A 26 21.44 9.56 7.07
N ALA A 27 20.81 9.97 8.17
CA ALA A 27 19.40 9.69 8.43
C ALA A 27 18.48 10.36 7.39
N GLN A 28 18.74 11.63 7.05
CA GLN A 28 17.99 12.36 6.02
C GLN A 28 18.05 11.66 4.67
N SER A 29 19.25 11.32 4.20
CA SER A 29 19.45 10.64 2.91
C SER A 29 18.79 9.27 2.89
N SER A 30 18.91 8.52 3.99
CA SER A 30 18.30 7.19 4.13
C SER A 30 16.77 7.27 4.13
N LEU A 31 16.17 8.23 4.84
CA LEU A 31 14.72 8.45 4.85
C LEU A 31 14.18 8.82 3.47
N LEU A 32 14.84 9.74 2.77
CA LEU A 32 14.45 10.14 1.42
C LEU A 32 14.52 8.97 0.43
N ASN A 33 15.56 8.13 0.55
CA ASN A 33 15.68 6.92 -0.27
C ASN A 33 14.55 5.92 0.01
N ASN A 34 14.24 5.65 1.29
CA ASN A 34 13.12 4.75 1.62
C ASN A 34 11.76 5.31 1.21
N TYR A 35 11.58 6.63 1.25
CA TYR A 35 10.38 7.28 0.71
C TYR A 35 10.29 7.11 -0.81
N MET A 36 11.38 7.34 -1.54
CA MET A 36 11.43 7.14 -2.99
C MET A 36 11.08 5.68 -3.35
N LEU A 37 11.67 4.71 -2.65
CA LEU A 37 11.37 3.30 -2.86
C LEU A 37 9.89 2.99 -2.59
N LEU A 38 9.33 3.46 -1.46
CA LEU A 38 7.89 3.35 -1.21
C LEU A 38 7.04 3.92 -2.36
N THR A 39 7.41 5.06 -2.93
CA THR A 39 6.66 5.62 -4.06
C THR A 39 6.75 4.78 -5.34
N THR A 40 7.85 4.04 -5.53
CA THR A 40 7.99 3.07 -6.61
C THR A 40 7.04 1.89 -6.42
N GLU A 41 7.00 1.27 -5.23
CA GLU A 41 6.11 0.14 -4.97
C GLU A 41 4.63 0.54 -5.12
N VAL A 42 4.27 1.77 -4.74
CA VAL A 42 2.92 2.31 -4.97
C VAL A 42 2.61 2.45 -6.46
N ALA A 43 3.59 2.80 -7.28
CA ALA A 43 3.44 2.86 -8.73
C ALA A 43 3.30 1.46 -9.34
N GLU A 44 3.96 0.44 -8.79
CA GLU A 44 3.81 -0.96 -9.20
C GLU A 44 2.42 -1.51 -8.85
N VAL A 45 1.84 -1.15 -7.69
CA VAL A 45 0.42 -1.41 -7.41
C VAL A 45 -0.48 -0.79 -8.48
N ALA A 46 -0.20 0.46 -8.90
CA ALA A 46 -0.97 1.11 -9.95
C ALA A 46 -0.81 0.41 -11.32
N GLU A 47 0.37 -0.14 -11.61
CA GLU A 47 0.63 -0.93 -12.80
C GLU A 47 -0.20 -2.22 -12.83
N GLU A 48 -0.27 -2.95 -11.73
CA GLU A 48 -1.08 -4.18 -11.64
C GLU A 48 -2.58 -3.90 -11.76
N LEU A 49 -3.05 -2.75 -11.25
CA LEU A 49 -4.42 -2.29 -11.50
C LEU A 49 -4.65 -1.98 -12.99
N ARG A 50 -3.71 -1.28 -13.64
CA ARG A 50 -3.77 -1.01 -15.08
C ARG A 50 -3.83 -2.30 -15.89
N ARG A 51 -2.98 -3.28 -15.55
CA ARG A 51 -2.96 -4.61 -16.16
C ARG A 51 -4.29 -5.32 -16.00
N THR A 52 -4.90 -5.28 -14.81
CA THR A 52 -6.24 -5.84 -14.54
C THR A 52 -7.28 -5.29 -15.54
N PHE A 53 -7.30 -3.99 -15.77
CA PHE A 53 -8.27 -3.37 -16.67
C PHE A 53 -7.98 -3.68 -18.14
N ASN A 54 -6.71 -3.69 -18.55
CA ASN A 54 -6.34 -4.07 -19.91
C ASN A 54 -6.74 -5.52 -20.22
N MET A 55 -6.49 -6.46 -19.29
CA MET A 55 -6.91 -7.86 -19.42
C MET A 55 -8.44 -7.98 -19.49
N THR A 56 -9.15 -7.24 -18.64
CA THR A 56 -10.63 -7.21 -18.66
C THR A 56 -11.15 -6.75 -20.02
N ASN A 57 -10.61 -5.66 -20.56
CA ASN A 57 -11.00 -5.13 -21.86
C ASN A 57 -10.68 -6.09 -23.01
N ASN A 58 -9.54 -6.77 -22.96
CA ASN A 58 -9.20 -7.79 -23.95
C ASN A 58 -10.21 -8.94 -23.95
N HIS A 59 -10.57 -9.46 -22.77
CA HIS A 59 -11.59 -10.50 -22.65
C HIS A 59 -12.97 -10.06 -23.15
N ILE A 60 -13.37 -8.81 -22.89
CA ILE A 60 -14.61 -8.24 -23.43
C ILE A 60 -14.56 -8.21 -24.98
N ASN A 61 -13.43 -7.79 -25.55
CA ASN A 61 -13.23 -7.77 -27.00
C ASN A 61 -13.23 -9.18 -27.62
N GLU A 62 -12.90 -10.21 -26.84
CA GLU A 62 -13.00 -11.64 -27.20
C GLU A 62 -14.44 -12.19 -27.06
N GLY A 63 -15.39 -11.37 -26.62
CA GLY A 63 -16.81 -11.74 -26.46
C GLY A 63 -17.16 -12.34 -25.10
N ILE A 64 -16.27 -12.26 -24.11
CA ILE A 64 -16.56 -12.67 -22.73
C ILE A 64 -17.42 -11.59 -22.05
N ASP A 65 -18.42 -12.04 -21.30
CA ASP A 65 -19.25 -11.17 -20.45
C ASP A 65 -18.40 -10.32 -19.49
N LYS A 66 -18.82 -9.09 -19.21
CA LYS A 66 -18.01 -8.10 -18.49
C LYS A 66 -17.65 -8.53 -17.07
N GLU A 67 -18.60 -9.06 -16.32
CA GLU A 67 -18.41 -9.51 -14.95
C GLU A 67 -17.46 -10.71 -14.88
N GLU A 68 -17.61 -11.64 -15.82
CA GLU A 68 -16.73 -12.81 -15.94
C GLU A 68 -15.32 -12.41 -16.41
N ALA A 69 -15.20 -11.49 -17.37
CA ALA A 69 -13.93 -10.94 -17.83
C ALA A 69 -13.16 -10.28 -16.68
N PHE A 70 -13.84 -9.44 -15.89
CA PHE A 70 -13.24 -8.79 -14.73
C PHE A 70 -12.86 -9.78 -13.64
N ARG A 71 -13.68 -10.81 -13.40
CA ARG A 71 -13.37 -11.88 -12.44
C ARG A 71 -12.09 -12.63 -12.84
N ARG A 72 -11.94 -12.98 -14.11
CA ARG A 72 -10.74 -13.65 -14.64
C ARG A 72 -9.50 -12.78 -14.50
N ALA A 73 -9.58 -11.53 -14.93
CA ALA A 73 -8.48 -10.58 -14.82
C ALA A 73 -8.02 -10.39 -13.37
N LYS A 74 -8.95 -10.22 -12.42
CA LYS A 74 -8.64 -10.13 -10.99
C LYS A 74 -7.91 -11.37 -10.47
N GLU A 75 -8.33 -12.56 -10.86
CA GLU A 75 -7.67 -13.80 -10.41
C GLU A 75 -6.25 -13.89 -10.97
N SER A 76 -6.04 -13.46 -12.22
CA SER A 76 -4.73 -13.48 -12.87
C SER A 76 -3.70 -12.52 -12.27
N VAL A 77 -4.12 -11.39 -11.68
CA VAL A 77 -3.20 -10.39 -11.10
C VAL A 77 -3.08 -10.46 -9.57
N LYS A 78 -3.90 -11.31 -8.92
CA LYS A 78 -4.09 -11.32 -7.46
C LYS A 78 -2.79 -11.54 -6.68
N GLU A 79 -1.95 -12.44 -7.17
CA GLU A 79 -0.67 -12.73 -6.53
C GLU A 79 0.30 -11.56 -6.68
N ASP A 80 0.42 -11.02 -7.89
CA ASP A 80 1.36 -9.94 -8.21
C ASP A 80 1.00 -8.66 -7.46
N ILE A 81 -0.26 -8.21 -7.51
CA ILE A 81 -0.69 -7.03 -6.74
C ILE A 81 -0.50 -7.23 -5.22
N GLY A 82 -0.59 -8.49 -4.74
CA GLY A 82 -0.33 -8.83 -3.34
C GLY A 82 1.14 -8.66 -2.95
N LYS A 83 2.08 -8.93 -3.86
CA LYS A 83 3.52 -8.70 -3.66
C LYS A 83 3.81 -7.20 -3.59
N GLU A 84 3.32 -6.42 -4.55
CA GLU A 84 3.53 -4.96 -4.56
C GLU A 84 2.93 -4.27 -3.32
N MET A 85 1.77 -4.74 -2.84
CA MET A 85 1.19 -4.28 -1.57
C MET A 85 2.06 -4.69 -0.36
N ALA A 86 2.67 -5.86 -0.39
CA ALA A 86 3.59 -6.29 0.67
C ALA A 86 4.88 -5.47 0.67
N ASP A 87 5.39 -5.07 -0.49
CA ASP A 87 6.57 -4.21 -0.60
C ASP A 87 6.27 -2.79 -0.10
N CYS A 88 5.08 -2.25 -0.40
CA CYS A 88 4.59 -1.02 0.24
C CYS A 88 4.61 -1.14 1.78
N LEU A 89 4.11 -2.25 2.32
CA LEU A 89 4.10 -2.50 3.76
C LEU A 89 5.52 -2.66 4.33
N ALA A 90 6.47 -3.22 3.59
CA ALA A 90 7.85 -3.34 4.01
C ALA A 90 8.47 -1.95 4.24
N TYR A 91 8.31 -1.01 3.30
CA TYR A 91 8.83 0.36 3.48
C TYR A 91 8.06 1.17 4.53
N ILE A 92 6.72 1.06 4.59
CA ILE A 92 5.92 1.73 5.63
C ILE A 92 6.35 1.25 7.02
N THR A 93 6.48 -0.06 7.23
CA THR A 93 6.91 -0.62 8.52
C THR A 93 8.35 -0.26 8.84
N LYS A 94 9.23 -0.19 7.84
CA LYS A 94 10.63 0.26 8.02
C LYS A 94 10.70 1.70 8.53
N ILE A 95 9.98 2.62 7.90
CA ILE A 95 9.90 4.03 8.31
C ILE A 95 9.28 4.13 9.71
N ALA A 96 8.16 3.43 9.95
CA ALA A 96 7.51 3.43 11.26
C ALA A 96 8.41 2.89 12.37
N ASN A 97 9.16 1.81 12.12
CA ASN A 97 10.08 1.24 13.09
C ASN A 97 11.25 2.18 13.42
N TYR A 98 11.74 2.94 12.45
CA TYR A 98 12.76 3.96 12.67
C TYR A 98 12.23 5.14 13.50
N LEU A 99 10.99 5.56 13.24
CA LEU A 99 10.33 6.64 13.99
C LEU A 99 9.67 6.17 15.30
N GLU A 100 9.83 4.90 15.67
CA GLU A 100 9.23 4.28 16.85
C GLU A 100 7.69 4.38 16.92
N ILE A 101 7.04 4.36 15.76
CA ILE A 101 5.58 4.44 15.62
C ILE A 101 4.96 3.03 15.74
N ASP A 102 3.99 2.85 16.63
CA ASP A 102 3.10 1.67 16.63
C ASP A 102 2.03 1.83 15.54
N LEU A 103 2.18 1.10 14.43
CA LEU A 103 1.26 1.22 13.29
C LEU A 103 -0.14 0.67 13.60
N GLU A 104 -0.24 -0.32 14.48
CA GLU A 104 -1.54 -0.91 14.84
C GLU A 104 -2.38 0.09 15.62
N ASP A 105 -1.79 0.68 16.66
CA ASP A 105 -2.46 1.66 17.49
C ASP A 105 -2.79 2.92 16.68
N SER A 106 -1.85 3.39 15.85
CA SER A 106 -2.06 4.52 14.93
C SER A 106 -3.21 4.28 13.96
N PHE A 107 -3.30 3.06 13.39
CA PHE A 107 -4.37 2.68 12.47
C PHE A 107 -5.74 2.72 13.16
N TYR A 108 -5.87 2.10 14.34
CA TYR A 108 -7.15 2.06 15.05
C TYR A 108 -7.60 3.44 15.53
N GLN A 109 -6.68 4.26 16.03
CA GLN A 109 -6.99 5.66 16.36
C GLN A 109 -7.49 6.42 15.14
N LYS A 110 -6.86 6.23 13.97
CA LYS A 110 -7.30 6.86 12.74
C LYS A 110 -8.68 6.39 12.28
N MET A 111 -8.97 5.11 12.39
CA MET A 111 -10.29 4.56 12.01
C MET A 111 -11.40 5.05 12.93
N GLU A 112 -11.12 5.25 14.22
CA GLU A 112 -12.08 5.85 15.14
C GLU A 112 -12.31 7.34 14.83
N GLU A 113 -11.26 8.08 14.49
CA GLU A 113 -11.42 9.45 13.97
C GLU A 113 -12.32 9.45 12.73
N VAL A 114 -12.07 8.58 11.75
CA VAL A 114 -12.85 8.48 10.51
C VAL A 114 -14.31 8.15 10.78
N ARG A 115 -14.60 7.23 11.72
CA ARG A 115 -15.96 6.89 12.13
C ARG A 115 -16.75 8.10 12.65
N ASN A 116 -16.06 8.99 13.36
CA ASN A 116 -16.65 10.16 13.99
C ASN A 116 -16.64 11.40 13.08
N ARG A 117 -16.05 11.32 11.87
CA ARG A 117 -16.10 12.42 10.89
C ARG A 117 -17.54 12.66 10.45
N LYS A 118 -18.02 13.89 10.65
CA LYS A 118 -19.34 14.35 10.19
C LYS A 118 -19.38 14.78 8.73
N ASN A 119 -18.21 14.97 8.09
CA ASN A 119 -18.10 15.27 6.66
C ASN A 119 -18.33 13.99 5.85
N ARG A 120 -19.58 13.52 5.82
CA ARG A 120 -20.06 12.76 4.66
C ARG A 120 -20.17 13.79 3.55
N ASP A 121 -19.61 13.51 2.38
CA ASP A 121 -19.92 14.29 1.19
C ASP A 121 -21.44 14.50 1.13
N ILE A 122 -21.87 15.76 1.26
CA ILE A 122 -23.29 16.09 1.18
C ILE A 122 -23.66 15.83 -0.28
N ALA A 123 -24.31 14.69 -0.55
CA ALA A 123 -24.81 14.38 -1.86
C ALA A 123 -25.71 15.53 -2.33
N VAL A 124 -25.44 16.06 -3.53
CA VAL A 124 -26.32 17.05 -4.16
C VAL A 124 -27.62 16.33 -4.52
N PHE A 125 -28.66 16.52 -3.72
CA PHE A 125 -30.01 16.10 -4.10
C PHE A 125 -30.49 17.06 -5.20
N LYS A 126 -30.64 16.56 -6.43
CA LYS A 126 -31.40 17.27 -7.47
C LYS A 126 -32.83 17.45 -6.96
N LYS A 127 -33.23 18.71 -6.69
CA LYS A 127 -34.65 19.05 -6.61
C LYS A 127 -35.21 18.93 -8.02
N TYR A 128 -36.17 18.00 -8.18
CA TYR A 128 -37.02 17.91 -9.37
C TYR A 128 -37.95 19.12 -9.45
#